data_AF-A0AAD5A3M0-F1
#
_entry.id   AF-A0AAD5A3M0-F1
#
_cell.length_a   1.000
_cell.length_b   1.000
_cell.length_c   1.000
_cell.angle_alpha   90.00
_cell.angle_beta   90.00
_cell.angle_gamma   90.00
#
_symmetry.space_group_name_H-M   'P 1'
#
loop_
_entity.id
_entity.type
_entity.pdbx_description
1 polymer ?
#
loop_
_entity_poly.entity_id
_entity_poly.type
_entity_poly.pdbx_seq_one_letter_code
_entity_poly.pdbx_strand_id
1 'polypeptide(L)'
;KLKPTLRSFPSSLINSEDTITLSCDLQDWTAWEFFWYRNTQIVNNEATKTNTLSVNVSNAGETVYQCRARWRSDYRYDTQPSDPVKITAR
;
A
#
# COMPACT_ATOMS: atom_id res chain seq x y z
N LYS A 1 -9.03 -7.09 15.38
CA LYS A 1 -9.27 -6.37 14.10
C LYS A 1 -8.26 -6.90 13.08
N LEU A 2 -8.69 -7.29 11.88
CA LEU A 2 -7.82 -7.87 10.84
C LEU A 2 -6.66 -6.92 10.48
N LYS A 3 -5.49 -7.48 10.11
CA LYS A 3 -4.30 -6.71 9.71
C LYS A 3 -3.81 -7.22 8.35
N PRO A 4 -3.75 -6.38 7.30
CA PRO A 4 -3.21 -6.77 6.01
C PRO A 4 -1.68 -6.83 6.02
N THR A 5 -1.11 -7.56 5.07
CA THR A 5 0.35 -7.65 4.88
C THR A 5 0.76 -6.87 3.64
N LEU A 6 1.61 -5.85 3.81
CA LEU A 6 2.11 -5.07 2.68
C LEU A 6 3.40 -5.70 2.13
N ARG A 7 3.46 -5.89 0.81
CA ARG A 7 4.63 -6.38 0.08
C ARG A 7 5.01 -5.42 -1.06
N SER A 8 6.29 -5.39 -1.42
CA SER A 8 6.79 -4.68 -2.59
C SER A 8 7.40 -5.64 -3.61
N PHE A 9 7.23 -5.30 -4.88
CA PHE A 9 7.79 -6.01 -6.02
C PHE A 9 8.45 -4.99 -6.96
N PRO A 10 9.77 -5.11 -7.23
CA PRO A 10 10.71 -6.05 -6.62
C PRO A 10 10.89 -5.84 -5.10
N SER A 11 11.30 -6.90 -4.40
CA SER A 11 11.41 -6.94 -2.94
C SER A 11 12.70 -6.33 -2.38
N SER A 12 13.61 -5.89 -3.25
CA SER A 12 14.98 -5.46 -2.89
C SER A 12 15.53 -4.38 -3.85
N LEU A 13 16.33 -3.46 -3.29
CA LEU A 13 17.11 -2.38 -3.94
C LEU A 13 16.54 -1.80 -5.23
N ILE A 14 15.97 -0.62 -5.10
CA ILE A 14 15.28 0.11 -6.17
C ILE A 14 16.21 1.23 -6.61
N ASN A 15 16.58 1.25 -7.89
CA ASN A 15 17.31 2.39 -8.45
C ASN A 15 16.32 3.54 -8.67
N SER A 16 16.80 4.79 -8.57
CA SER A 16 16.02 5.93 -9.03
C SER A 16 15.66 5.69 -10.51
N GLU A 17 14.37 5.70 -10.84
CA GLU A 17 13.71 5.34 -12.12
C GLU A 17 12.95 4.00 -12.17
N ASP A 18 13.05 3.14 -11.16
CA ASP A 18 12.28 1.88 -11.14
C ASP A 18 10.79 2.11 -10.83
N THR A 19 9.93 1.40 -11.56
CA THR A 19 8.52 1.24 -11.20
C THR A 19 8.38 0.05 -10.27
N ILE A 20 7.81 0.27 -9.09
CA ILE A 20 7.52 -0.82 -8.16
C ILE A 20 6.02 -1.01 -8.00
N THR A 21 5.62 -2.24 -7.70
CA THR A 21 4.26 -2.58 -7.36
C THR A 21 4.18 -2.97 -5.89
N LEU A 22 3.33 -2.27 -5.15
CA LEU A 22 2.95 -2.61 -3.79
C LEU A 22 1.71 -3.51 -3.82
N SER A 23 1.67 -4.54 -2.98
CA SER A 23 0.50 -5.41 -2.79
C SER A 23 0.10 -5.41 -1.33
N CYS A 24 -1.17 -5.09 -1.06
CA CYS A 24 -1.79 -5.14 0.25
C CYS A 24 -2.55 -6.46 0.38
N ASP A 25 -1.88 -7.48 0.88
CA ASP A 25 -2.43 -8.83 0.94
C ASP A 25 -3.41 -8.96 2.11
N LEU A 26 -4.63 -9.36 1.77
CA LEU A 26 -5.71 -9.64 2.71
C LEU A 26 -6.57 -10.76 2.12
N GLN A 27 -7.05 -11.66 2.97
CA GLN A 27 -7.95 -12.72 2.53
C GLN A 27 -9.24 -12.11 1.95
N ASP A 28 -9.73 -12.71 0.87
CA ASP A 28 -10.92 -12.24 0.14
C ASP A 28 -10.85 -10.77 -0.27
N TRP A 29 -9.67 -10.31 -0.73
CA TRP A 29 -9.37 -8.90 -1.05
C TRP A 29 -10.45 -8.20 -1.92
N THR A 30 -11.18 -8.94 -2.75
CA THR A 30 -12.28 -8.42 -3.58
C THR A 30 -13.45 -7.85 -2.77
N ALA A 31 -13.64 -8.30 -1.54
CA ALA A 31 -14.64 -7.78 -0.61
C ALA A 31 -14.23 -6.49 0.10
N TRP A 32 -13.02 -5.99 -0.18
CA TRP A 32 -12.41 -4.85 0.50
C TRP A 32 -12.10 -3.69 -0.45
N GLU A 33 -12.07 -2.50 0.13
CA GLU A 33 -11.60 -1.26 -0.47
C GLU A 33 -10.28 -0.86 0.19
N PHE A 34 -9.25 -0.60 -0.61
CA PHE A 34 -7.90 -0.37 -0.12
C PHE A 34 -7.56 1.12 -0.09
N PHE A 35 -6.95 1.55 1.02
CA PHE A 35 -6.39 2.89 1.19
C PHE A 35 -4.89 2.78 1.36
N TRP A 36 -4.19 3.65 0.64
CA TRP A 36 -2.74 3.66 0.59
C TRP A 36 -2.21 4.92 1.25
N TYR A 37 -1.12 4.76 1.99
CA TYR A 37 -0.43 5.83 2.69
C TYR A 37 1.01 5.91 2.22
N ARG A 38 1.48 7.12 1.95
CA ARG A 38 2.85 7.48 1.66
C ARG A 38 3.29 8.52 2.69
N ASN A 39 4.31 8.21 3.49
CA ASN A 39 4.80 9.09 4.56
C ASN A 39 3.66 9.63 5.44
N THR A 40 2.76 8.75 5.88
CA THR A 40 1.53 9.04 6.65
C THR A 40 0.42 9.81 5.93
N GLN A 41 0.67 10.33 4.72
CA GLN A 41 -0.32 11.00 3.89
C GLN A 41 -1.06 9.99 3.02
N ILE A 42 -2.36 10.19 2.83
CA ILE A 42 -3.14 9.34 1.93
C ILE A 42 -2.69 9.62 0.47
N VAL A 43 -2.42 8.56 -0.29
CA VAL A 43 -1.91 8.71 -1.68
C VAL A 43 -3.02 9.23 -2.60
N ASN A 44 -4.26 8.77 -2.40
CA ASN A 44 -5.42 9.13 -3.20
C ASN A 44 -6.63 9.41 -2.28
N ASN A 45 -7.50 10.35 -2.66
CA ASN A 45 -8.77 10.58 -1.94
C ASN A 45 -9.80 9.46 -2.15
N GLU A 46 -9.56 8.55 -3.09
CA GLU A 46 -10.47 7.45 -3.41
C GLU A 46 -9.85 6.09 -3.11
N ALA A 47 -10.63 5.19 -2.52
CA ALA A 47 -10.21 3.83 -2.25
C ALA A 47 -10.07 3.05 -3.56
N THR A 48 -8.96 2.31 -3.71
CA THR A 48 -8.78 1.47 -4.89
C THR A 48 -9.55 0.17 -4.72
N LYS A 49 -10.27 -0.25 -5.77
CA LYS A 49 -10.88 -1.58 -5.82
C LYS A 49 -9.85 -2.70 -5.98
N THR A 50 -8.60 -2.34 -6.29
CA THR A 50 -7.45 -3.23 -6.41
C THR A 50 -6.65 -3.23 -5.10
N ASN A 51 -6.09 -4.38 -4.76
CA ASN A 51 -5.17 -4.53 -3.64
C ASN A 51 -3.72 -4.15 -3.98
N THR A 52 -3.49 -3.61 -5.18
CA THR A 52 -2.15 -3.20 -5.65
C THR A 52 -2.07 -1.70 -5.93
N LEU A 53 -0.86 -1.16 -5.78
CA LEU A 53 -0.50 0.22 -6.10
C LEU A 53 0.84 0.25 -6.84
N SER A 54 0.86 0.77 -8.06
CA SER A 54 2.09 1.05 -8.80
C SER A 54 2.61 2.43 -8.44
N VAL A 55 3.90 2.53 -8.10
CA VAL A 55 4.56 3.81 -7.81
C VAL A 55 5.89 3.92 -8.54
N ASN A 56 6.16 5.12 -9.07
CA ASN A 56 7.45 5.46 -9.66
C ASN A 56 8.37 6.01 -8.58
N VAL A 57 9.57 5.46 -8.51
CA VAL A 57 10.60 5.88 -7.56
C VAL A 57 11.48 6.93 -8.23
N SER A 58 11.05 8.19 -8.17
CA SER A 58 11.71 9.31 -8.86
C SER A 58 12.45 10.28 -7.93
N ASN A 59 12.16 10.27 -6.63
CA ASN A 59 12.81 11.18 -5.66
C ASN A 59 13.85 10.42 -4.84
N ALA A 60 15.08 10.94 -4.80
CA ALA A 60 16.11 10.47 -3.90
C ALA A 60 15.63 10.55 -2.43
N GLY A 61 15.87 9.48 -1.67
CA GLY A 61 15.51 9.41 -0.25
C GLY A 61 14.63 8.22 0.13
N GLU A 62 14.26 8.18 1.42
CA GLU A 62 13.39 7.13 1.98
C GLU A 62 11.91 7.55 1.89
N THR A 63 11.09 6.66 1.35
CA THR A 63 9.62 6.77 1.37
C THR A 63 9.03 5.57 2.10
N VAL A 64 8.13 5.82 3.05
CA VAL A 64 7.44 4.79 3.82
C VAL A 64 6.03 4.60 3.28
N TYR A 65 5.67 3.36 2.98
CA TYR A 65 4.34 2.98 2.52
C TYR A 65 3.61 2.10 3.53
N GLN A 66 2.31 2.31 3.65
CA GLN A 66 1.39 1.49 4.44
C GLN A 66 0.06 1.33 3.70
N CYS A 67 -0.68 0.27 4.00
CA CYS A 67 -2.04 0.10 3.52
C CYS A 67 -3.01 -0.22 4.66
N ARG A 68 -4.28 0.13 4.46
CA ARG A 68 -5.41 -0.41 5.22
C ARG A 68 -6.54 -0.76 4.25
N ALA A 69 -7.47 -1.56 4.72
CA ALA A 69 -8.65 -1.98 3.98
C ALA A 69 -9.96 -1.72 4.75
N ARG A 70 -11.03 -1.41 4.04
CA ARG A 70 -12.41 -1.26 4.55
C ARG A 70 -13.35 -2.26 3.87
N TRP A 71 -14.24 -2.86 4.65
CA TRP A 71 -15.20 -3.82 4.11
C TRP A 71 -16.23 -3.12 3.23
N ARG A 72 -16.47 -3.63 2.02
CA ARG A 72 -17.40 -3.01 1.06
C ARG A 72 -18.84 -3.06 1.51
N SER A 73 -19.25 -4.13 2.19
CA SER A 73 -20.64 -4.30 2.62
C SER A 73 -20.95 -3.61 3.96
N ASP A 74 -19.94 -3.16 4.71
CA ASP A 74 -20.11 -2.43 5.97
C ASP A 74 -18.92 -1.48 6.19
N TYR A 75 -19.14 -0.20 5.85
CA TYR A 75 -18.12 0.84 5.94
C TYR A 75 -17.66 1.16 7.39
N ARG A 76 -18.30 0.58 8.40
CA ARG A 76 -17.86 0.69 9.81
C ARG A 76 -16.73 -0.30 10.12
N TYR A 77 -16.49 -1.29 9.25
CA TYR A 77 -15.47 -2.31 9.46
C TYR A 77 -14.19 -2.00 8.66
N ASP A 78 -13.28 -1.32 9.33
CA ASP A 78 -11.91 -1.14 8.86
C ASP A 78 -11.00 -2.27 9.36
N THR A 79 -9.86 -2.46 8.70
CA THR A 79 -8.72 -3.23 9.23
C THR A 79 -7.79 -2.34 10.06
N GLN A 80 -6.79 -2.94 10.69
CA GLN A 80 -5.62 -2.21 11.19
C GLN A 80 -4.72 -1.82 10.01
N PRO A 81 -3.89 -0.77 10.13
CA PRO A 81 -2.83 -0.52 9.17
C PRO A 81 -1.86 -1.71 9.07
N SER A 82 -1.31 -1.95 7.88
CA SER A 82 -0.22 -2.90 7.66
C SER A 82 1.05 -2.47 8.40
N ASP A 83 1.99 -3.40 8.54
CA ASP A 83 3.37 -3.03 8.81
C ASP A 83 3.91 -2.14 7.67
N PRO A 84 4.76 -1.15 7.98
CA PRO A 84 5.31 -0.25 6.98
C PRO A 84 6.37 -0.92 6.12
N VAL A 85 6.36 -0.59 4.83
CA VAL A 85 7.45 -0.94 3.90
C VAL A 85 8.23 0.33 3.57
N LYS A 86 9.55 0.25 3.72
CA LYS A 86 10.48 1.34 3.39
C LYS A 86 11.07 1.12 2.01
N ILE A 87 10.95 2.13 1.17
CA ILE A 87 11.52 2.17 -0.18
C ILE A 87 12.56 3.28 -0.22
N THR A 88 13.78 2.92 -0.58
CA THR A 88 14.90 3.86 -0.67
C THR A 88 15.34 3.92 -2.13
N ALA A 89 15.24 5.10 -2.73
CA ALA A 89 15.83 5.39 -4.04
C ALA A 89 17.31 5.75 -3.84
N ARG A 90 18.19 5.14 -4.64
CA ARG A 90 19.63 5.46 -4.67
C ARG A 90 19.95 6.49 -5.73
#